data_AF-A0A537URH3-F1
#
_entry.id   AF-A0A537URH3-F1
#
_cell.length_a   1.000
_cell.length_b   1.000
_cell.length_c   1.000
_cell.angle_alpha   90.00
_cell.angle_beta   90.00
_cell.angle_gamma   90.00
#
_symmetry.space_group_name_H-M   'P 1'
#
loop_
_entity.id
_entity.type
_entity.pdbx_description
1 polymer ?
#
loop_
_entity_poly.entity_id
_entity_poly.type
_entity_poly.pdbx_seq_one_letter_code
_entity_poly.pdbx_strand_id
1 'polypeptide(L)' 'MVMLRWCAPPTSIRAAATAKRRRDGKEVTGMTMYTDTYLFENGSWKCIQAQLTSVAPEHQPADDTIISVYIEGERQERLS' A
#
# COMPACT_ATOMS: atom_id res chain seq x y z
N MET A 1 -3.50 2.30 -2.78
CA MET A 1 -3.39 1.30 -1.70
C MET A 1 -4.21 0.09 -2.11
N VAL A 2 -3.56 -1.01 -2.50
CA VAL A 2 -4.24 -2.28 -2.81
C VAL A 2 -4.26 -3.09 -1.51
N MET A 3 -5.42 -3.61 -1.10
CA MET A 3 -5.57 -4.38 0.13
C MET A 3 -6.10 -5.78 -0.23
N LEU A 4 -5.23 -6.80 -0.11
CA LEU A 4 -5.61 -8.21 -0.23
C LEU A 4 -5.95 -8.74 1.17
N ARG A 5 -7.18 -9.24 1.35
CA ARG A 5 -7.69 -9.77 2.62
C ARG A 5 -7.53 -11.29 2.66
N TRP A 6 -6.93 -11.82 3.72
CA TRP A 6 -6.87 -13.25 4.05
C TRP A 6 -7.63 -13.52 5.35
N CYS A 7 -8.51 -14.54 5.37
CA CYS A 7 -9.53 -14.76 6.41
C CYS A 7 -9.09 -15.64 7.61
N ALA A 8 -7.81 -15.64 8.03
CA ALA A 8 -7.39 -16.33 9.26
C ALA A 8 -6.30 -15.52 10.00
N PRO A 9 -6.36 -15.38 11.34
CA PRO A 9 -5.33 -14.68 12.10
C PRO A 9 -4.04 -15.51 12.20
N PRO A 10 -2.86 -14.87 12.07
CA PRO A 10 -2.63 -13.47 11.70
C PRO A 10 -2.82 -13.20 10.19
N THR A 11 -3.46 -12.06 9.86
CA THR A 11 -3.65 -11.63 8.47
C THR A 11 -2.55 -10.65 8.07
N SER A 12 -1.83 -10.94 6.98
CA SER A 12 -0.88 -10.01 6.36
C SER A 12 -1.52 -9.23 5.22
N ILE A 13 -1.29 -7.92 5.18
CA ILE A 13 -1.75 -7.02 4.12
C ILE A 13 -0.54 -6.41 3.44
N ARG A 14 -0.53 -6.39 2.10
CA ARG A 14 0.53 -5.76 1.30
C ARG A 14 -0.03 -4.64 0.45
N ALA A 15 0.64 -3.49 0.46
CA ALA A 15 0.25 -2.33 -0.33
C ALA A 15 1.49 -1.61 -0.89
N ALA A 16 1.46 -1.26 -2.18
CA ALA A 16 2.45 -0.38 -2.79
C ALA A 16 1.96 1.07 -2.74
N ALA A 17 2.87 1.99 -2.40
CA ALA A 17 2.60 3.43 -2.39
C ALA A 17 3.75 4.22 -2.99
N THR A 18 3.42 5.16 -3.86
CA THR A 18 4.36 6.12 -4.45
C THR A 18 4.75 7.17 -3.43
N ALA A 19 6.05 7.45 -3.31
CA ALA A 19 6.59 8.47 -2.44
C ALA A 19 7.52 9.39 -3.23
N LYS A 20 7.27 10.70 -3.16
CA LYS A 20 8.19 11.72 -3.65
C LYS A 20 9.12 12.13 -2.52
N ARG A 21 10.42 12.06 -2.74
CA ARG A 21 11.44 12.46 -1.75
C ARG A 21 12.44 13.38 -2.44
N ARG A 22 12.92 14.40 -1.74
CA ARG A 22 14.07 15.18 -2.21
C ARG A 22 15.37 14.50 -1.78
N ARG A 23 16.28 14.28 -2.72
CA ARG A 23 17.63 13.78 -2.49
C ARG A 23 18.60 14.60 -3.34
N ASP A 24 19.67 15.12 -2.73
CA ASP A 24 20.70 15.92 -3.40
C ASP A 24 20.14 17.10 -4.23
N GLY A 25 19.13 17.78 -3.67
CA GLY A 25 18.46 18.92 -4.34
C GLY A 25 17.53 18.53 -5.49
N LYS A 26 17.40 17.24 -5.83
CA LYS A 26 16.50 16.74 -6.88
C LYS A 26 15.28 16.04 -6.27
N GLU A 27 14.12 16.24 -6.88
CA GLU A 27 12.92 15.45 -6.57
C GLU A 27 13.06 14.07 -7.20
N VAL A 28 12.98 13.02 -6.38
CA VAL A 28 13.04 11.63 -6.80
C VAL A 28 11.72 10.96 -6.43
N THR A 29 11.05 10.42 -7.43
CA THR A 29 9.87 9.57 -7.24
C THR A 29 10.34 8.13 -7.06
N GLY A 30 9.97 7.51 -5.94
CA GLY A 30 10.17 6.09 -5.69
C GLY A 30 8.89 5.45 -5.19
N MET A 31 8.91 4.13 -5.04
CA MET A 31 7.78 3.39 -4.48
C MET A 31 8.22 2.58 -3.27
N THR A 32 7.38 2.53 -2.24
CA THR A 32 7.58 1.70 -1.05
C THR A 32 6.47 0.67 -0.98
N MET A 33 6.85 -0.59 -0.77
CA MET A 33 5.93 -1.68 -0.45
C MET A 33 5.81 -1.78 1.06
N TYR A 34 4.58 -1.68 1.56
CA TYR A 34 4.22 -1.90 2.96
C TYR A 34 3.74 -3.33 3.11
N THR A 35 4.22 -4.02 4.14
CA THR A 35 3.70 -5.31 4.59
C THR A 35 3.34 -5.18 6.06
N ASP A 36 2.04 -5.11 6.31
CA ASP A 36 1.49 -4.93 7.65
C ASP A 36 0.88 -6.25 8.11
N THR A 37 1.11 -6.60 9.37
CA THR A 37 0.52 -7.78 10.01
C THR A 37 -0.46 -7.33 11.06
N TYR A 38 -1.69 -7.84 10.97
CA TYR A 38 -2.75 -7.50 11.90
C TYR A 38 -3.20 -8.70 12.71
N LEU A 39 -3.48 -8.44 13.99
CA LEU A 39 -4.14 -9.36 14.91
C LEU A 39 -5.57 -8.87 15.16
N PHE A 40 -6.56 -9.75 15.02
CA PHE A 40 -7.93 -9.47 15.44
C PHE A 40 -8.14 -9.98 16.87
N GLU A 41 -8.34 -9.07 17.81
CA GLU A 41 -8.51 -9.39 19.23
C GLU A 41 -9.48 -8.42 19.88
N ASN A 42 -10.35 -8.94 20.77
CA ASN A 42 -11.36 -8.16 21.50
C ASN A 42 -12.24 -7.30 20.59
N GLY A 43 -12.63 -7.84 19.44
CA GLY A 43 -13.50 -7.15 18.47
C GLY A 43 -12.81 -6.04 17.67
N SER A 44 -11.47 -5.93 17.73
CA SER A 44 -10.71 -4.88 17.05
C SER A 44 -9.51 -5.43 16.29
N TRP A 45 -9.16 -4.83 15.15
CA TRP A 45 -7.92 -5.11 14.44
C TRP A 45 -6.79 -4.24 14.99
N LYS A 46 -5.67 -4.86 15.34
CA LYS A 46 -4.46 -4.20 15.80
C LYS A 46 -3.34 -4.48 14.80
N CYS A 47 -2.70 -3.44 14.27
CA CYS A 47 -1.45 -3.62 13.54
C CYS A 47 -0.36 -3.96 14.55
N ILE A 48 0.25 -5.14 14.43
CA ILE A 48 1.29 -5.62 15.34
C ILE A 48 2.69 -5.55 14.72
N GLN A 49 2.78 -5.41 13.40
CA GLN A 49 4.04 -5.24 12.68
C GLN A 49 3.80 -4.48 11.37
N ALA A 50 4.66 -3.52 11.07
CA ALA A 50 4.73 -2.85 9.78
C ALA A 50 6.15 -2.97 9.22
N GLN A 51 6.27 -3.42 7.97
CA GLN A 51 7.55 -3.53 7.27
C GLN A 51 7.48 -2.71 5.98
N LEU A 52 8.48 -1.85 5.78
CA LEU A 52 8.59 -0.98 4.62
C LEU A 52 9.82 -1.38 3.81
N THR A 53 9.60 -1.77 2.56
CA THR A 53 10.68 -2.12 1.63
C THR A 53 10.63 -1.20 0.42
N SER A 54 11.78 -0.62 0.05
CA SER A 54 11.87 0.18 -1.19
C SER A 54 11.73 -0.74 -2.40
N VAL A 55 10.94 -0.33 -3.38
CA VAL A 55 10.76 -1.06 -4.65
C VAL A 55 11.77 -0.52 -5.67
N ALA A 56 12.55 -1.41 -6.27
CA ALA A 56 13.46 -1.03 -7.35
C ALA A 56 12.65 -0.53 -8.58
N PRO A 57 13.16 0.46 -9.34
CA PRO A 57 12.43 1.07 -10.46
C PRO A 57 11.83 0.07 -11.46
N GLU A 58 12.57 -0.97 -11.80
CA GLU A 58 12.18 -2.04 -12.73
C GLU A 58 11.06 -2.96 -12.21
N HIS A 59 10.76 -2.90 -10.91
CA HIS A 59 9.73 -3.70 -10.25
C HIS A 59 8.52 -2.86 -9.79
N GLN A 60 8.45 -1.59 -10.17
CA GLN A 60 7.31 -0.76 -9.82
C GLN A 60 6.08 -1.22 -10.61
N PRO A 61 4.98 -1.63 -9.93
CA PRO A 61 3.75 -1.97 -10.62
C PRO A 61 3.21 -0.76 -11.37
N ALA A 62 2.68 -1.00 -12.57
CA ALA A 62 2.02 0.03 -13.35
C ALA A 62 0.63 0.36 -12.78
N ASP A 63 0.09 1.52 -13.19
CA ASP A 63 -1.21 2.01 -12.72
C ASP A 63 -2.39 1.12 -13.14
N ASP A 64 -2.21 0.24 -14.12
CA ASP A 64 -3.20 -0.76 -14.52
C ASP A 64 -3.54 -1.77 -13.41
N THR A 65 -2.62 -1.96 -12.46
CA THR A 65 -2.82 -2.77 -11.25
C THR A 65 -3.74 -2.12 -10.20
N ILE A 66 -4.12 -0.85 -10.38
CA ILE A 66 -4.98 -0.11 -9.45
C ILE A 66 -6.44 -0.58 -9.60
N ILE A 67 -6.93 -1.28 -8.57
CA ILE A 67 -8.31 -1.80 -8.53
C ILE A 67 -9.35 -0.81 -8.00
N SER A 68 -8.93 0.27 -7.34
CA SER A 68 -9.81 1.32 -6.81
C SER A 68 -9.05 2.61 -6.57
N VAL A 69 -9.69 3.72 -6.90
CA VAL A 69 -9.17 5.08 -6.69
C VAL A 69 -10.11 5.78 -5.72
N TYR A 70 -9.53 6.47 -4.74
CA TYR A 70 -10.26 7.33 -3.81
C TYR A 70 -9.67 8.72 -3.87
N ILE A 71 -10.50 9.74 -4.01
CA ILE A 71 -10.11 11.15 -3.97
C ILE A 71 -10.88 11.78 -2.82
N GLU A 72 -10.18 12.37 -1.85
CA GLU A 72 -10.78 13.02 -0.67
C GLU A 72 -11.72 12.10 0.14
N GLY A 73 -11.45 10.80 0.14
CA GLY A 73 -12.27 9.80 0.83
C GLY A 73 -13.39 9.19 -0.03
N GLU A 74 -13.68 9.76 -1.20
CA GLU A 74 -14.74 9.29 -2.09
C GLU A 74 -14.22 8.33 -3.16
N ARG A 75 -14.86 7.16 -3.29
CA ARG A 75 -14.49 6.16 -4.31
C ARG A 75 -14.85 6.69 -5.69
N GLN A 76 -13.87 6.72 -6.58
CA GLN A 76 -14.07 7.13 -7.96
C GLN A 76 -14.58 5.94 -8.79
N GLU A 77 -15.60 6.18 -9.61
CA GLU A 77 -15.96 5.23 -10.66
C GLU A 77 -14.86 5.23 -11.72
N ARG A 78 -14.36 4.03 -12.03
CA ARG A 78 -13.41 3.86 -13.11
C ARG A 78 -14.20 3.86 -14.41
N LEU A 79 -14.11 4.93 -15.20
CA LEU A 79 -14.55 4.91 -16.59
C LEU A 79 -13.76 3.82 -17.30
N SER A 80 -14.47 2.78 -17.72
CA SER A 80 -13.95 1.61 -18.45
C SER A 80 -13.37 2.00 -19.80
#